data_AF-A0A6L3V9Y7-F1
#
_entry.id   AF-A0A6L3V9Y7-F1
#
_cell.length_a   1.000
_cell.length_b   1.000
_cell.length_c   1.000
_cell.angle_alpha   90.00
_cell.angle_beta   90.00
_cell.angle_gamma   90.00
#
_symmetry.space_group_name_H-M   'P 1'
#
loop_
_entity.id
_entity.type
_entity.pdbx_description
1 polymer ?
#
loop_
_entity_poly.entity_id
_entity_poly.type
_entity_poly.pdbx_seq_one_letter_code
_entity_poly.pdbx_strand_id
1 'polypeptide(L)'
;MLASHAYIKLVPSSEKEIISTDEVKELFHYFKEITLKTGTQVDWKYNEAAFPYEIKEKPEGKGKWFYLHSDHDRYHAILLGVDKETVREEDGSERNQTYIQITLPDSATFGDKGKANEFCRFLAKKLKGELHLFNGRIMYFYPRK
;
A
#
# COMPACT_ATOMS: atom_id res chain seq x y z
N MET A 1 11.97 17.75 4.91
CA MET A 1 11.07 17.00 5.81
C MET A 1 11.44 15.55 5.65
N LEU A 2 11.61 14.77 6.72
CA LEU A 2 11.94 13.34 6.56
C LEU A 2 10.81 12.59 5.85
N ALA A 3 11.19 11.60 5.04
CA ALA A 3 10.27 10.61 4.49
C ALA A 3 9.37 10.01 5.58
N SER A 4 8.12 9.72 5.23
CA SER A 4 7.13 9.14 6.16
C SER A 4 6.66 7.78 5.67
N HIS A 5 6.39 6.88 6.61
CA HIS A 5 6.13 5.48 6.33
C HIS A 5 4.80 5.02 6.94
N ALA A 6 4.11 4.16 6.22
CA ALA A 6 3.02 3.34 6.71
C ALA A 6 3.34 1.86 6.45
N TYR A 7 2.78 0.98 7.27
CA TYR A 7 3.05 -0.45 7.19
C TYR A 7 1.75 -1.24 7.21
N ILE A 8 1.67 -2.28 6.38
CA ILE A 8 0.61 -3.28 6.44
C ILE A 8 1.27 -4.58 6.84
N LYS A 9 1.09 -4.97 8.10
CA LYS A 9 1.65 -6.21 8.63
C LYS A 9 0.71 -7.37 8.33
N LEU A 10 1.26 -8.44 7.77
CA LEU A 10 0.54 -9.67 7.50
C LEU A 10 0.65 -10.59 8.73
N VAL A 11 -0.44 -10.69 9.47
CA VAL A 11 -0.53 -11.47 10.71
C VAL A 11 -1.08 -12.86 10.40
N PRO A 12 -0.99 -13.85 11.30
CA PRO A 12 -1.53 -15.19 11.06
C PRO A 12 -3.02 -15.20 10.70
N SER A 13 -3.78 -14.21 11.17
CA SER A 13 -5.21 -14.03 10.83
C SER A 13 -5.47 -13.23 9.54
N SER A 14 -4.43 -12.84 8.81
CA SER A 14 -4.55 -12.18 7.51
C SER A 14 -5.01 -13.15 6.43
N GLU A 15 -5.50 -12.61 5.31
CA GLU A 15 -5.91 -13.42 4.15
C GLU A 15 -4.69 -14.15 3.55
N LYS A 16 -3.51 -13.54 3.66
CA LYS A 16 -2.21 -14.11 3.31
C LYS A 16 -1.17 -13.66 4.31
N GLU A 17 -0.23 -14.54 4.67
CA GLU A 17 0.93 -14.22 5.52
C GLU A 17 2.17 -13.81 4.72
N ILE A 18 2.20 -14.14 3.43
CA ILE A 18 3.30 -13.85 2.51
C ILE A 18 2.69 -13.22 1.26
N ILE A 19 3.38 -12.20 0.74
CA ILE A 19 3.02 -11.52 -0.51
C ILE A 19 4.30 -11.10 -1.23
N SER A 20 4.24 -11.00 -2.55
CA SER A 20 5.30 -10.46 -3.40
C SER A 20 4.97 -9.04 -3.90
N THR A 21 5.96 -8.30 -4.40
CA THR A 21 5.72 -7.01 -5.05
C THR A 21 4.82 -7.14 -6.28
N ASP A 22 4.90 -8.26 -7.01
CA ASP A 22 4.05 -8.53 -8.17
C ASP A 22 2.58 -8.66 -7.76
N GLU A 23 2.28 -9.40 -6.69
CA GLU A 23 0.92 -9.49 -6.16
C GLU A 23 0.40 -8.12 -5.66
N VAL A 24 1.25 -7.27 -5.09
CA VAL A 24 0.84 -5.90 -4.71
C VAL A 24 0.54 -5.06 -5.95
N LYS A 25 1.32 -5.20 -7.04
CA LYS A 25 1.03 -4.54 -8.33
C LYS A 25 -0.31 -5.00 -8.90
N GLU A 26 -0.62 -6.30 -8.84
CA GLU A 26 -1.92 -6.84 -9.24
C GLU A 26 -3.08 -6.28 -8.41
N LEU A 27 -2.91 -6.10 -7.10
CA LEU A 27 -3.92 -5.45 -6.26
C LEU A 27 -4.18 -4.00 -6.68
N PHE A 28 -3.17 -3.27 -7.14
CA PHE A 28 -3.34 -1.93 -7.70
C PHE A 28 -3.99 -1.93 -9.08
N HIS A 29 -3.66 -2.89 -9.94
CA HIS A 29 -4.38 -3.06 -11.21
C HIS A 29 -5.87 -3.34 -10.96
N TYR A 30 -6.18 -4.22 -10.02
CA TYR A 30 -7.55 -4.48 -9.59
C TYR A 30 -8.21 -3.22 -9.00
N PHE A 31 -7.52 -2.45 -8.15
CA PHE A 31 -8.02 -1.19 -7.62
C PHE A 31 -8.39 -0.21 -8.74
N LYS A 32 -7.51 -0.05 -9.73
CA LYS A 32 -7.75 0.77 -10.92
C LYS A 32 -8.97 0.27 -11.69
N GLU A 33 -9.11 -1.04 -11.89
CA GLU A 33 -10.26 -1.61 -12.61
C GLU A 33 -11.60 -1.33 -11.90
N ILE A 34 -11.68 -1.56 -10.58
CA ILE A 34 -12.94 -1.37 -9.85
C ILE A 34 -13.31 0.12 -9.75
N THR A 35 -12.32 1.01 -9.64
CA THR A 35 -12.58 2.46 -9.55
C THR A 35 -13.02 3.03 -10.89
N LEU A 36 -12.47 2.54 -12.01
CA LEU A 36 -12.95 2.86 -13.36
C LEU A 36 -14.41 2.42 -13.55
N LYS A 37 -14.75 1.19 -13.16
CA LYS A 37 -16.13 0.68 -13.26
C LYS A 37 -17.12 1.52 -12.44
N THR A 38 -16.73 1.97 -11.25
CA THR A 38 -17.57 2.85 -10.44
C THR A 38 -17.71 4.24 -11.05
N GLY A 39 -16.66 4.83 -11.62
CA GLY A 39 -16.75 6.16 -12.24
C GLY A 39 -17.41 6.16 -13.63
N THR A 40 -17.45 5.03 -14.36
CA THR A 40 -18.33 4.92 -15.56
C THR A 40 -19.83 5.06 -15.25
N GLN A 41 -20.24 4.83 -14.00
CA GLN A 41 -21.61 5.08 -13.55
C GLN A 41 -21.82 6.54 -13.11
N VAL A 42 -20.74 7.31 -12.90
CA VAL A 42 -20.75 8.67 -12.33
C VAL A 42 -19.70 9.54 -13.04
N ASP A 43 -20.01 9.98 -14.26
CA ASP A 43 -19.28 10.99 -15.07
C ASP A 43 -17.76 10.75 -15.36
N TRP A 44 -17.38 10.82 -16.64
CA TRP A 44 -16.08 10.37 -17.17
C TRP A 44 -14.85 11.06 -16.54
N LYS A 45 -14.98 12.30 -16.04
CA LYS A 45 -13.89 13.06 -15.42
C LYS A 45 -13.43 12.53 -14.06
N TYR A 46 -14.20 11.63 -13.43
CA TYR A 46 -13.85 11.05 -12.12
C TYR A 46 -12.80 9.93 -12.23
N ASN A 47 -12.70 9.29 -13.40
CA ASN A 47 -11.93 8.08 -13.63
C ASN A 47 -10.41 8.26 -13.53
N GLU A 48 -9.87 9.35 -14.06
CA GLU A 48 -8.42 9.64 -14.02
C GLU A 48 -7.96 10.12 -12.63
N ALA A 49 -8.88 10.66 -11.82
CA ALA A 49 -8.57 11.17 -10.48
C ALA A 49 -8.43 10.08 -9.41
N ALA A 50 -9.04 8.90 -9.63
CA ALA A 50 -9.04 7.83 -8.63
C ALA A 50 -7.68 7.13 -8.49
N PHE A 51 -6.96 6.94 -9.61
CA PHE A 51 -5.62 6.37 -9.64
C PHE A 51 -4.71 7.18 -10.59
N PRO A 52 -4.20 8.34 -10.16
CA PRO A 52 -3.45 9.27 -11.00
C PRO A 52 -1.97 8.88 -11.12
N TYR A 53 -1.64 7.59 -11.17
CA TYR A 53 -0.26 7.09 -11.19
C TYR A 53 -0.04 6.00 -12.23
N GLU A 54 1.20 5.92 -12.69
CA GLU A 54 1.77 4.77 -13.37
C GLU A 54 2.57 3.92 -12.38
N ILE A 55 2.47 2.60 -12.49
CA ILE A 55 3.29 1.67 -11.72
C ILE A 55 4.63 1.53 -12.46
N LYS A 56 5.72 1.94 -11.83
CA LYS A 56 7.08 1.86 -12.37
C LYS A 56 7.96 1.02 -11.45
N GLU A 57 8.92 0.33 -12.06
CA GLU A 57 9.90 -0.50 -11.36
C GLU A 57 11.27 -0.25 -12.00
N LYS A 58 12.31 -0.17 -11.17
CA LYS A 58 13.69 -0.09 -11.66
C LYS A 58 14.35 -1.47 -11.61
N PRO A 59 15.35 -1.76 -12.46
CA PRO A 59 16.07 -3.04 -12.43
C PRO A 59 16.59 -3.42 -11.04
N GLU A 60 17.12 -2.46 -10.29
CA GLU A 60 17.62 -2.64 -8.92
C GLU A 60 16.52 -2.89 -7.87
N GLY A 61 15.28 -2.52 -8.18
CA GLY A 61 14.11 -2.71 -7.31
C GLY A 61 13.35 -4.00 -7.58
N LYS A 62 13.64 -4.70 -8.69
CA LYS A 62 12.90 -5.88 -9.12
C LYS A 62 12.73 -6.91 -8.00
N GLY A 63 11.47 -7.21 -7.68
CA GLY A 63 11.09 -8.17 -6.63
C GLY A 63 11.22 -7.67 -5.19
N LYS A 64 11.67 -6.43 -4.96
CA LYS A 64 11.86 -5.83 -3.63
C LYS A 64 10.98 -4.60 -3.43
N TRP A 65 10.99 -3.70 -4.40
CA TRP A 65 10.21 -2.47 -4.35
C TRP A 65 9.87 -1.95 -5.75
N PHE A 66 8.80 -1.19 -5.82
CA PHE A 66 8.38 -0.45 -6.99
C PHE A 66 7.85 0.92 -6.54
N TYR A 67 7.47 1.77 -7.49
CA TYR A 67 6.94 3.08 -7.17
C TYR A 67 5.77 3.44 -8.08
N LEU A 68 4.84 4.19 -7.50
CA LEU A 68 3.77 4.87 -8.22
C LEU A 68 4.30 6.24 -8.57
N HIS A 69 4.30 6.58 -9.87
CA HIS A 69 4.78 7.86 -10.38
C HIS A 69 3.66 8.61 -11.08
N SER A 70 3.58 9.91 -10.87
CA SER A 70 2.65 10.78 -11.58
C SER A 70 3.37 11.96 -12.21
N ASP A 71 2.95 12.30 -13.44
CA ASP A 71 3.35 13.54 -14.10
C ASP A 71 2.29 14.65 -13.93
N HIS A 72 1.21 14.38 -13.19
CA HIS A 72 0.18 15.37 -12.87
C HIS A 72 0.70 16.28 -11.74
N ASP A 73 0.67 17.60 -11.95
CA ASP A 73 1.13 18.64 -11.01
C ASP A 73 0.66 18.55 -9.54
N ARG A 74 -0.41 17.81 -9.24
CA ARG A 74 -0.92 17.59 -7.87
C ARG A 74 -0.35 16.34 -7.18
N TYR A 75 0.40 15.51 -7.89
CA TYR A 75 0.92 14.23 -7.45
C TYR A 75 2.38 14.08 -7.89
N HIS A 76 3.15 13.23 -7.24
CA HIS A 76 4.53 13.00 -7.62
C HIS A 76 4.90 11.53 -7.51
N ALA A 77 5.08 11.03 -6.28
CA ALA A 77 5.51 9.65 -6.11
C ALA A 77 5.11 9.02 -4.77
N ILE A 78 4.87 7.71 -4.80
CA ILE A 78 4.68 6.85 -3.63
C ILE A 78 5.52 5.59 -3.84
N LEU A 79 6.39 5.25 -2.90
CA LEU A 79 7.21 4.04 -2.99
C LEU A 79 6.56 2.90 -2.21
N LEU A 80 6.65 1.68 -2.74
CA LEU A 80 6.16 0.47 -2.09
C LEU A 80 7.21 -0.61 -2.07
N GLY A 81 7.40 -1.24 -0.92
CA GLY A 81 8.29 -2.38 -0.74
C GLY A 81 7.61 -3.50 0.02
N VAL A 82 8.11 -4.72 -0.14
CA VAL A 82 7.74 -5.87 0.68
C VAL A 82 8.98 -6.40 1.35
N ASP A 83 8.92 -6.58 2.65
CA ASP A 83 10.02 -7.10 3.44
C ASP A 83 9.49 -7.90 4.64
N LYS A 84 10.41 -8.41 5.48
CA LYS A 84 10.10 -9.20 6.67
C LYS A 84 10.73 -8.59 7.91
N GLU A 85 10.05 -8.69 9.03
CA GLU A 85 10.58 -8.37 10.35
C GLU A 85 10.45 -9.59 11.27
N THR A 86 11.38 -9.76 12.19
CA THR A 86 11.26 -10.77 13.25
C THR A 86 10.39 -10.20 14.37
N VAL A 87 9.26 -10.84 14.65
CA VAL A 87 8.36 -10.50 15.76
C VAL A 87 8.42 -11.58 16.83
N ARG A 88 8.39 -11.13 18.08
CA ARG A 88 8.34 -12.01 19.24
C ARG A 88 6.90 -12.18 19.70
N GLU A 89 6.46 -13.42 19.80
CA GLU A 89 5.12 -13.80 20.25
C GLU A 89 5.03 -13.80 21.78
N GLU A 90 3.80 -13.85 22.30
CA GLU A 90 3.54 -13.86 23.75
C GLU A 90 4.13 -15.09 24.45
N ASP A 91 4.22 -16.23 23.75
CA ASP A 91 4.85 -17.46 24.25
C ASP A 91 6.39 -17.42 24.22
N GLY A 92 6.97 -16.30 23.78
CA GLY A 92 8.41 -16.10 23.67
C GLY A 92 9.04 -16.66 22.41
N SER A 93 8.28 -17.29 21.51
CA SER A 93 8.75 -17.71 20.19
C SER A 93 8.98 -16.51 19.26
N GLU A 94 9.78 -16.71 18.23
CA GLU A 94 10.04 -15.71 17.19
C GLU A 94 9.48 -16.19 15.86
N ARG A 95 8.84 -15.29 15.11
CA ARG A 95 8.45 -15.55 13.72
C ARG A 95 8.86 -14.41 12.80
N ASN A 96 9.09 -14.76 11.54
CA ASN A 96 9.26 -13.76 10.48
C ASN A 96 7.90 -13.33 9.95
N GLN A 97 7.55 -12.07 10.18
CA GLN A 97 6.33 -11.43 9.70
C GLN A 97 6.61 -10.66 8.42
N THR A 98 5.87 -10.97 7.35
CA THR A 98 5.88 -10.16 6.12
C THR A 98 5.11 -8.87 6.34
N TYR A 99 5.62 -7.76 5.79
CA TYR A 99 4.90 -6.50 5.74
C TYR A 99 5.06 -5.80 4.39
N ILE A 100 4.06 -4.99 4.05
CA ILE A 100 4.14 -4.04 2.93
C ILE A 100 4.48 -2.68 3.55
N GLN A 101 5.57 -2.06 3.10
CA GLN A 101 5.93 -0.70 3.46
C GLN A 101 5.49 0.26 2.36
N ILE A 102 4.82 1.35 2.75
CA ILE A 102 4.44 2.44 1.87
C ILE A 102 5.18 3.68 2.35
N THR A 103 5.93 4.30 1.45
CA THR A 103 6.78 5.46 1.76
C THR A 103 6.38 6.66 0.92
N LEU A 104 6.15 7.78 1.60
CA LEU A 104 6.05 9.11 0.98
C LEU A 104 7.44 9.75 1.02
N PRO A 105 8.12 9.91 -0.12
CA PRO A 105 9.42 10.59 -0.18
C PRO A 105 9.26 12.08 0.16
N ASP A 106 10.38 12.77 0.40
CA ASP A 106 10.40 14.21 0.69
C ASP A 106 9.74 15.06 -0.42
N SER A 107 9.71 14.54 -1.65
CA SER A 107 9.06 15.17 -2.81
C SER A 107 7.56 14.91 -2.89
N ALA A 108 6.98 14.13 -1.96
CA ALA A 108 5.57 13.79 -1.98
C ALA A 108 4.69 15.02 -1.76
N THR A 109 3.63 15.13 -2.54
CA THR A 109 2.66 16.22 -2.45
C THR A 109 1.62 15.93 -1.36
N PHE A 110 0.78 16.94 -1.07
CA PHE A 110 -0.43 16.73 -0.27
C PHE A 110 -1.39 15.72 -0.93
N GLY A 111 -1.45 15.71 -2.26
CA GLY A 111 -2.22 14.74 -3.04
C GLY A 111 -1.70 13.31 -2.85
N ASP A 112 -0.38 13.12 -2.89
CA ASP A 112 0.27 11.82 -2.64
C ASP A 112 -0.10 11.29 -1.25
N LYS A 113 -0.07 12.16 -0.23
CA LYS A 113 -0.47 11.78 1.14
C LYS A 113 -1.94 11.32 1.21
N GLY A 114 -2.83 12.00 0.50
CA GLY A 114 -4.25 11.60 0.43
C GLY A 114 -4.41 10.22 -0.21
N LYS A 115 -3.80 10.01 -1.37
CA LYS A 115 -3.88 8.76 -2.13
C LYS A 115 -3.17 7.60 -1.43
N ALA A 116 -2.01 7.83 -0.82
CA ALA A 116 -1.31 6.82 -0.04
C ALA A 116 -2.17 6.31 1.14
N ASN A 117 -2.88 7.19 1.84
CA ASN A 117 -3.80 6.76 2.90
C ASN A 117 -4.97 5.91 2.36
N GLU A 118 -5.49 6.24 1.20
CA GLU A 118 -6.52 5.47 0.51
C GLU A 118 -6.01 4.07 0.13
N PHE A 119 -4.83 4.01 -0.51
CA PHE A 119 -4.16 2.78 -0.92
C PHE A 119 -3.83 1.88 0.25
N CYS A 120 -3.28 2.44 1.34
CA CYS A 120 -3.01 1.72 2.58
C CYS A 120 -4.27 1.02 3.13
N ARG A 121 -5.40 1.75 3.18
CA ARG A 121 -6.67 1.18 3.66
C ARG A 121 -7.23 0.12 2.72
N PHE A 122 -7.11 0.33 1.41
CA PHE A 122 -7.55 -0.65 0.42
C PHE A 122 -6.76 -1.96 0.56
N LEU A 123 -5.43 -1.89 0.54
CA LEU A 123 -4.56 -3.06 0.66
C LEU A 123 -4.79 -3.79 1.99
N ALA A 124 -4.85 -3.06 3.10
CA ALA A 124 -5.07 -3.66 4.41
C ALA A 124 -6.44 -4.35 4.52
N LYS A 125 -7.50 -3.78 3.92
CA LYS A 125 -8.82 -4.44 3.83
C LYS A 125 -8.76 -5.71 2.99
N LYS A 126 -8.13 -5.66 1.81
CA LYS A 126 -8.06 -6.83 0.91
C LYS A 126 -7.25 -7.97 1.50
N LEU A 127 -6.19 -7.66 2.22
CA LEU A 127 -5.30 -8.65 2.82
C LEU A 127 -5.68 -9.00 4.26
N LYS A 128 -6.73 -8.38 4.82
CA LYS A 128 -7.07 -8.47 6.26
C LYS A 128 -5.83 -8.21 7.12
N GLY A 129 -5.06 -7.18 6.79
CA GLY A 129 -3.81 -6.84 7.45
C GLY A 129 -3.99 -5.97 8.69
N GLU A 130 -2.92 -5.83 9.46
CA GLU A 130 -2.77 -4.78 10.47
C GLU A 130 -2.13 -3.55 9.83
N LEU A 131 -2.85 -2.43 9.78
CA LEU A 131 -2.39 -1.19 9.17
C LEU A 131 -1.87 -0.21 10.21
N HIS A 132 -0.59 0.14 10.11
CA HIS A 132 0.07 1.22 10.82
C HIS A 132 0.11 2.43 9.89
N LEU A 133 -0.68 3.46 10.18
CA LEU A 133 -0.76 4.67 9.36
C LEU A 133 0.47 5.57 9.53
N PHE A 134 0.66 6.49 8.59
CA PHE A 134 1.75 7.49 8.60
C PHE A 134 1.81 8.36 9.87
N ASN A 135 0.71 8.44 10.63
CA ASN A 135 0.63 9.18 11.89
C ASN A 135 0.74 8.27 13.14
N GLY A 136 1.08 7.00 12.97
CA GLY A 136 1.22 6.01 14.04
C GLY A 136 -0.09 5.36 14.49
N ARG A 137 -1.26 5.79 14.00
CA ARG A 137 -2.52 5.12 14.34
C ARG A 137 -2.56 3.71 13.74
N ILE A 138 -2.95 2.73 14.55
CA ILE A 138 -3.11 1.33 14.11
C ILE A 138 -4.59 1.04 13.81
N MET A 139 -4.85 0.33 12.72
CA MET A 139 -6.15 -0.19 12.31
C MET A 139 -6.03 -1.68 12.03
N TYR A 140 -7.07 -2.44 12.37
CA TYR A 140 -7.04 -3.89 12.31
C TYR A 140 -8.18 -4.38 11.41
N PHE A 141 -7.84 -5.11 10.34
CA PHE A 141 -8.80 -5.57 9.33
C PHE A 141 -9.00 -7.09 9.32
N TYR A 142 -8.30 -7.82 10.18
CA TYR A 142 -8.52 -9.25 10.42
C TYR A 142 -9.56 -9.46 11.54
N PRO A 143 -10.26 -10.61 11.54
CA PRO A 143 -11.10 -11.02 12.66
C PRO A 143 -10.26 -11.13 13.93
N ARG A 144 -10.62 -10.37 14.95
CA ARG A 144 -10.04 -10.49 16.28
C ARG A 144 -10.84 -11.55 17.04
N LYS A 145 -10.14 -12.55 17.58
CA LYS A 145 -10.73 -13.51 18.52
C LYS A 145 -10.88 -12.87 19.89
#